data_AF-A0AAX3F2R1-F1
#
_entry.id   AF-A0AAX3F2R1-F1
#
_cell.length_a   1.000
_cell.length_b   1.000
_cell.length_c   1.000
_cell.angle_alpha   90.00
_cell.angle_beta   90.00
_cell.angle_gamma   90.00
#
_symmetry.space_group_name_H-M   'P 1'
#
loop_
_entity.id
_entity.type
_entity.pdbx_description
1 polymer ?
#
loop_
_entity_poly.entity_id
_entity_poly.type
_entity_poly.pdbx_seq_one_letter_code
_entity_poly.pdbx_strand_id
1 'polypeptide(L)'
;MLINKNLKIGIVVEYNPFHNGHIYQLNWIKNNYPNSKIIIVMSHKYSQRGEIICMPFWKRKLWAKKYGVSKVLKLSTRKTIQAAHIFAQNAIQKLNKEKIDILVFGSESTNDSLMLKIATFIKENKELYNQTLKKNLKGGNSFPKANFLTLKELTNEDFSLPNDILGFEYIKQIVENNYKIQPIAIKRSVGFHSEEPSDEFASASLIRKMLKYGRDVSKYTPVDLKQIPTKLLIENTFLKFKKYILKTPASKLKKYLLVDEGIENLFKKNILLFDNYHDFIDACVSRRYTRSKIMRTYLCILLKIKK
;
A
#
# COMPACT_ATOMS: atom_id res chain seq x y z
N MET A 1 25.29 17.12 -13.63
CA MET A 1 24.80 17.75 -14.87
C MET A 1 23.52 17.05 -15.37
N LEU A 2 22.42 17.10 -14.60
CA LEU A 2 21.11 16.47 -14.95
C LEU A 2 20.04 17.48 -15.41
N ILE A 3 20.38 18.77 -15.46
CA ILE A 3 19.42 19.88 -15.57
C ILE A 3 18.74 19.95 -16.95
N ASN A 4 19.30 19.32 -17.99
CA ASN A 4 18.80 19.40 -19.37
C ASN A 4 18.14 18.13 -19.93
N LYS A 5 17.88 17.10 -19.10
CA LYS A 5 17.22 15.87 -19.58
C LYS A 5 15.72 15.92 -19.29
N ASN A 6 14.88 15.63 -20.29
CA ASN A 6 13.44 15.40 -20.11
C ASN A 6 13.22 14.09 -19.36
N LEU A 7 13.43 14.12 -18.04
CA LEU A 7 13.32 12.95 -17.16
C LEU A 7 11.86 12.52 -17.01
N LYS A 8 11.64 11.22 -16.89
CA LYS A 8 10.35 10.64 -16.51
C LYS A 8 10.41 10.19 -15.06
N ILE A 9 9.54 10.77 -14.24
CA ILE A 9 9.51 10.51 -12.80
C ILE A 9 8.27 9.69 -12.46
N GLY A 10 8.48 8.52 -11.87
CA GLY A 10 7.46 7.61 -11.40
C GLY A 10 7.03 7.85 -9.97
N ILE A 11 5.74 7.68 -9.69
CA ILE A 11 5.20 7.62 -8.32
C ILE A 11 4.16 6.50 -8.22
N VAL A 12 4.17 5.75 -7.13
CA VAL A 12 3.12 4.76 -6.81
C VAL A 12 2.18 5.37 -5.77
N VAL A 13 0.88 5.46 -6.07
CA VAL A 13 -0.07 6.22 -5.25
C VAL A 13 -1.46 5.57 -5.14
N GLU A 14 -2.22 6.00 -4.14
CA GLU A 14 -3.64 5.65 -4.00
C GLU A 14 -4.55 6.88 -4.03
N TYR A 15 -4.06 8.03 -3.54
CA TYR A 15 -4.80 9.29 -3.41
C TYR A 15 -6.17 9.09 -2.74
N ASN A 16 -6.17 8.58 -1.51
CA ASN A 16 -7.37 8.17 -0.78
C ASN A 16 -7.63 9.00 0.52
N PRO A 17 -7.96 10.30 0.46
CA PRO A 17 -8.10 11.14 -0.74
C PRO A 17 -6.77 11.77 -1.18
N PHE A 18 -6.79 12.55 -2.26
CA PHE A 18 -5.70 13.47 -2.59
C PHE A 18 -5.62 14.55 -1.50
N HIS A 19 -4.44 15.02 -1.10
CA HIS A 19 -4.25 15.87 0.09
C HIS A 19 -2.89 16.59 0.08
N ASN A 20 -2.64 17.49 1.04
CA ASN A 20 -1.45 18.37 1.05
C ASN A 20 -0.11 17.60 1.04
N GLY A 21 0.00 16.47 1.75
CA GLY A 21 1.19 15.62 1.64
C GLY A 21 1.49 15.09 0.22
N HIS A 22 0.46 14.85 -0.61
CA HIS A 22 0.66 14.48 -2.03
C HIS A 22 1.09 15.69 -2.88
N ILE A 23 0.52 16.86 -2.58
CA ILE A 23 0.90 18.13 -3.22
C ILE A 23 2.36 18.44 -2.94
N TYR A 24 2.78 18.29 -1.68
CA TYR A 24 4.18 18.45 -1.27
C TYR A 24 5.11 17.55 -2.09
N GLN A 25 4.81 16.26 -2.24
CA GLN A 25 5.60 15.35 -3.08
C GLN A 25 5.68 15.81 -4.55
N LEU A 26 4.56 16.24 -5.13
CA LEU A 26 4.52 16.71 -6.52
C LEU A 26 5.28 18.03 -6.70
N ASN A 27 5.18 18.95 -5.74
CA ASN A 27 5.90 20.22 -5.76
C ASN A 27 7.40 19.99 -5.58
N TRP A 28 7.80 19.09 -4.68
CA TRP A 28 9.20 18.69 -4.54
C TRP A 28 9.77 18.20 -5.88
N ILE A 29 9.03 17.37 -6.61
CA ILE A 29 9.44 16.90 -7.94
C ILE A 29 9.59 18.06 -8.92
N LYS A 30 8.61 18.96 -8.99
CA LYS A 30 8.65 20.11 -9.91
C LYS A 30 9.80 21.08 -9.60
N ASN A 31 10.10 21.30 -8.32
CA ASN A 31 11.16 22.20 -7.92
C ASN A 31 12.55 21.62 -8.23
N ASN A 32 12.75 20.32 -8.03
CA ASN A 32 14.04 19.66 -8.29
C ASN A 32 14.21 19.22 -9.75
N TYR A 33 13.11 18.98 -10.47
CA TYR A 33 13.08 18.49 -11.85
C TYR A 33 11.99 19.20 -12.68
N PRO A 34 12.14 20.51 -12.95
CA PRO A 34 11.08 21.34 -13.54
C PRO A 34 10.60 20.87 -14.92
N ASN A 35 11.49 20.26 -15.71
CA ASN A 35 11.18 19.77 -17.06
C ASN A 35 10.75 18.29 -17.09
N SER A 36 10.51 17.67 -15.93
CA SER A 36 10.18 16.25 -15.86
C SER A 36 8.74 15.93 -16.22
N LYS A 37 8.52 14.74 -16.79
CA LYS A 37 7.20 14.13 -16.98
C LYS A 37 6.87 13.26 -15.78
N ILE A 38 5.83 13.64 -15.03
CA ILE A 38 5.39 12.85 -13.87
C ILE A 38 4.40 11.78 -14.33
N ILE A 39 4.72 10.51 -14.05
CA ILE A 39 3.94 9.34 -14.39
C ILE A 39 3.57 8.63 -13.08
N ILE A 40 2.27 8.48 -12.80
CA ILE A 40 1.83 7.77 -11.61
C ILE A 40 1.22 6.41 -11.94
N VAL A 41 1.48 5.41 -11.11
CA VAL A 41 0.64 4.20 -11.02
C VAL A 41 -0.32 4.38 -9.86
N MET A 42 -1.61 4.33 -10.16
CA MET A 42 -2.66 4.64 -9.18
C MET A 42 -3.65 3.49 -8.99
N SER A 43 -3.88 3.08 -7.74
CA SER A 43 -4.89 2.09 -7.35
C SER A 43 -6.30 2.45 -7.85
N HIS A 44 -7.05 1.45 -8.32
CA HIS A 44 -8.35 1.67 -8.96
C HIS A 44 -9.51 1.91 -7.98
N LYS A 45 -10.10 0.88 -7.38
CA LYS A 45 -11.28 1.04 -6.50
C LYS A 45 -10.97 0.78 -5.02
N TYR A 46 -9.89 0.07 -4.75
CA TYR A 46 -9.53 -0.42 -3.43
C TYR A 46 -8.08 -0.10 -3.14
N SER A 47 -7.76 0.12 -1.87
CA SER A 47 -6.37 0.29 -1.43
C SER A 47 -5.64 -1.05 -1.36
N GLN A 48 -4.33 -1.00 -1.29
CA GLN A 48 -3.44 -2.15 -1.05
C GLN A 48 -3.75 -2.86 0.27
N ARG A 49 -4.44 -2.19 1.18
CA ARG A 49 -4.82 -2.71 2.50
C ARG A 49 -6.21 -3.32 2.53
N GLY A 50 -6.93 -3.28 1.42
CA GLY A 50 -8.28 -3.82 1.31
C GLY A 50 -9.39 -2.85 1.73
N GLU A 51 -9.13 -1.55 1.76
CA GLU A 51 -10.18 -0.54 1.98
C GLU A 51 -10.81 -0.12 0.64
N ILE A 52 -12.03 0.41 0.69
CA ILE A 52 -12.64 1.09 -0.44
C ILE A 52 -12.01 2.49 -0.55
N ILE A 53 -11.61 2.89 -1.76
CA ILE A 53 -11.12 4.25 -1.97
C ILE A 53 -12.30 5.23 -1.94
N CYS A 54 -12.19 6.29 -1.14
CA CYS A 54 -13.27 7.25 -0.86
C CYS A 54 -13.69 8.10 -2.07
N MET A 55 -12.94 8.07 -3.17
CA MET A 55 -13.20 8.88 -4.36
C MET A 55 -13.03 8.07 -5.67
N PRO A 56 -13.95 8.22 -6.65
CA PRO A 56 -13.83 7.57 -7.95
C PRO A 56 -12.49 7.85 -8.63
N PHE A 57 -11.99 6.86 -9.38
CA PHE A 57 -10.69 6.92 -10.07
C PHE A 57 -10.55 8.15 -10.98
N TRP A 58 -11.61 8.51 -11.71
CA TRP A 58 -11.57 9.65 -12.62
C TRP A 58 -11.38 10.98 -11.88
N LYS A 59 -12.04 11.19 -10.73
CA LYS A 59 -11.85 12.39 -9.90
C LYS A 59 -10.43 12.47 -9.34
N ARG A 60 -9.89 11.35 -8.83
CA ARG A 60 -8.48 11.28 -8.37
C ARG A 60 -7.49 11.56 -9.50
N LYS A 61 -7.78 11.08 -10.71
CA LYS A 61 -6.98 11.36 -11.91
C LYS A 61 -7.01 12.84 -12.27
N LEU A 62 -8.17 13.51 -12.16
CA LEU A 62 -8.27 14.96 -12.41
C LEU A 62 -7.44 15.75 -11.40
N TRP A 63 -7.53 15.42 -10.11
CA TRP A 63 -6.70 16.04 -9.07
C TRP A 63 -5.21 15.84 -9.34
N ALA A 64 -4.78 14.62 -9.65
CA ALA A 64 -3.40 14.34 -10.04
C ALA A 64 -2.93 15.23 -11.21
N LYS A 65 -3.73 15.32 -12.28
CA LYS A 65 -3.42 16.13 -13.46
C LYS A 65 -3.36 17.62 -13.15
N LYS A 66 -4.28 18.15 -12.33
CA LYS A 66 -4.30 19.55 -11.88
C LYS A 66 -2.98 19.95 -11.22
N TYR A 67 -2.33 19.02 -10.53
CA TYR A 67 -1.03 19.23 -9.88
C TYR A 67 0.16 18.75 -10.72
N GLY A 68 0.04 18.68 -12.05
CA GLY A 68 1.16 18.48 -12.97
C GLY A 68 1.51 17.03 -13.29
N VAL A 69 0.67 16.05 -12.91
CA VAL A 69 0.86 14.67 -13.36
C VAL A 69 0.57 14.55 -14.85
N SER A 70 1.56 14.13 -15.63
CA SER A 70 1.46 13.98 -17.08
C SER A 70 0.67 12.73 -17.49
N LYS A 71 0.90 11.59 -16.81
CA LYS A 71 0.25 10.30 -17.14
C LYS A 71 -0.19 9.55 -15.88
N VAL A 72 -1.39 8.97 -15.93
CA VAL A 72 -1.96 8.16 -14.84
C VAL A 72 -2.23 6.74 -15.34
N LEU A 73 -1.46 5.78 -14.82
CA LEU A 73 -1.60 4.35 -15.12
C LEU A 73 -2.48 3.69 -14.06
N LYS A 74 -3.63 3.15 -14.47
CA LYS A 74 -4.54 2.45 -13.55
C LYS A 74 -3.94 1.12 -13.09
N LEU A 75 -3.86 0.86 -11.79
CA LEU A 75 -3.57 -0.47 -11.23
C LEU A 75 -4.89 -1.22 -10.94
N SER A 76 -5.04 -2.42 -11.49
CA SER A 76 -6.28 -3.19 -11.33
C SER A 76 -6.45 -3.68 -9.88
N THR A 77 -7.68 -3.95 -9.47
CA THR A 77 -7.98 -4.44 -8.11
C THR A 77 -7.13 -5.66 -7.76
N ARG A 78 -7.11 -6.71 -8.61
CA ARG A 78 -6.32 -7.94 -8.39
C ARG A 78 -4.82 -7.68 -8.19
N LYS A 79 -4.27 -6.66 -8.85
CA LYS A 79 -2.86 -6.25 -8.70
C LYS A 79 -2.61 -5.35 -7.49
N THR A 80 -3.66 -4.72 -6.97
CA THR A 80 -3.60 -3.78 -5.85
C THR A 80 -3.72 -4.50 -4.52
N ILE A 81 -4.71 -5.40 -4.37
CA ILE A 81 -5.07 -6.04 -3.09
C ILE A 81 -4.13 -7.20 -2.75
N GLN A 82 -2.84 -6.92 -2.72
CA GLN A 82 -1.78 -7.92 -2.54
C GLN A 82 -0.85 -7.57 -1.38
N ALA A 83 0.00 -8.51 -0.99
CA ALA A 83 1.11 -8.20 -0.08
C ALA A 83 2.04 -7.13 -0.69
N ALA A 84 2.80 -6.42 0.16
CA ALA A 84 3.62 -5.27 -0.24
C ALA A 84 4.56 -5.60 -1.41
N HIS A 85 5.28 -6.73 -1.37
CA HIS A 85 6.19 -7.16 -2.43
C HIS A 85 5.49 -7.36 -3.79
N ILE A 86 4.31 -8.00 -3.81
CA ILE A 86 3.54 -8.23 -5.04
C ILE A 86 2.93 -6.92 -5.55
N PHE A 87 2.45 -6.05 -4.65
CA PHE A 87 1.96 -4.72 -5.01
C PHE A 87 3.08 -3.89 -5.66
N ALA A 88 4.26 -3.85 -5.02
CA ALA A 88 5.46 -3.20 -5.53
C ALA A 88 5.85 -3.75 -6.90
N GLN A 89 5.95 -5.07 -7.06
CA GLN A 89 6.26 -5.71 -8.33
C GLN A 89 5.32 -5.22 -9.44
N ASN A 90 4.01 -5.27 -9.20
CA ASN A 90 3.01 -4.87 -10.19
C ASN A 90 3.07 -3.37 -10.54
N ALA A 91 3.43 -2.52 -9.58
CA ALA A 91 3.54 -1.08 -9.78
C ALA A 91 4.85 -0.71 -10.50
N ILE A 92 5.99 -1.22 -10.03
CA ILE A 92 7.30 -0.96 -10.61
C ILE A 92 7.40 -1.53 -12.02
N GLN A 93 6.86 -2.73 -12.29
CA GLN A 93 6.82 -3.27 -13.65
C GLN A 93 6.06 -2.35 -14.62
N LYS A 94 4.98 -1.69 -14.17
CA LYS A 94 4.23 -0.73 -14.99
C LYS A 94 5.02 0.55 -15.25
N LEU A 95 5.67 1.08 -14.22
CA LEU A 95 6.51 2.27 -14.35
C LEU A 95 7.73 1.99 -15.25
N ASN A 96 8.37 0.84 -15.11
CA ASN A 96 9.47 0.42 -15.96
C ASN A 96 9.06 0.34 -17.45
N LYS A 97 7.83 -0.13 -17.75
CA LYS A 97 7.29 -0.14 -19.13
C LYS A 97 7.14 1.27 -19.73
N GLU A 98 6.94 2.29 -18.89
CA GLU A 98 6.94 3.69 -19.32
C GLU A 98 8.35 4.28 -19.46
N LYS A 99 9.38 3.50 -19.13
CA LYS A 99 10.79 3.87 -19.11
C LYS A 99 11.02 5.10 -18.22
N ILE A 100 10.51 5.06 -16.98
CA ILE A 100 10.85 6.09 -16.00
C ILE A 100 12.35 6.06 -15.68
N ASP A 101 12.92 7.23 -15.41
CA ASP A 101 14.32 7.36 -15.00
C ASP A 101 14.44 7.34 -13.47
N ILE A 102 13.48 7.96 -12.77
CA ILE A 102 13.50 8.13 -11.31
C ILE A 102 12.18 7.65 -10.71
N LEU A 103 12.23 6.91 -9.61
CA LEU A 103 11.08 6.63 -8.75
C LEU A 103 11.16 7.51 -7.50
N VAL A 104 10.15 8.34 -7.25
CA VAL A 104 10.05 9.14 -6.03
C VAL A 104 8.98 8.55 -5.10
N PHE A 105 9.32 8.32 -3.84
CA PHE A 105 8.39 7.82 -2.83
C PHE A 105 8.62 8.48 -1.47
N GLY A 106 7.57 8.59 -0.67
CA GLY A 106 7.68 9.11 0.70
C GLY A 106 8.23 8.03 1.64
N SER A 107 9.15 8.40 2.51
CA SER A 107 9.82 7.53 3.48
C SER A 107 9.88 8.22 4.84
N GLU A 108 9.82 7.44 5.91
CA GLU A 108 10.01 7.93 7.26
C GLU A 108 11.51 8.12 7.58
N SER A 109 12.37 7.19 7.17
CA SER A 109 13.83 7.25 7.39
C SER A 109 14.61 8.03 6.34
N THR A 110 14.07 8.22 5.14
CA THR A 110 14.75 8.83 3.98
C THR A 110 16.09 8.20 3.60
N ASN A 111 16.30 6.93 3.97
CA ASN A 111 17.58 6.25 3.76
C ASN A 111 17.53 5.27 2.57
N ASP A 112 17.27 5.79 1.37
CA ASP A 112 17.22 5.00 0.14
C ASP A 112 18.57 4.35 -0.20
N SER A 113 19.70 4.96 0.19
CA SER A 113 21.04 4.37 0.06
C SER A 113 21.18 3.07 0.85
N LEU A 114 20.72 3.04 2.11
CA LEU A 114 20.71 1.81 2.91
C LEU A 114 19.75 0.78 2.31
N MET A 115 18.55 1.20 1.89
CA MET A 115 17.59 0.30 1.24
C MET A 115 18.18 -0.34 -0.02
N LEU A 116 18.93 0.42 -0.83
CA LEU A 116 19.66 -0.07 -2.00
C LEU A 116 20.73 -1.09 -1.62
N LYS A 117 21.56 -0.79 -0.61
CA LYS A 117 22.60 -1.70 -0.11
C LYS A 117 22.00 -3.04 0.33
N ILE A 118 20.93 -3.01 1.11
CA ILE A 118 20.23 -4.22 1.57
C ILE A 118 19.61 -4.98 0.40
N ALA A 119 18.96 -4.29 -0.54
CA ALA A 119 18.36 -4.93 -1.71
C ALA A 119 19.41 -5.64 -2.60
N THR A 120 20.57 -5.02 -2.78
CA THR A 120 21.71 -5.61 -3.50
C THR A 120 22.25 -6.83 -2.75
N PHE A 121 22.45 -6.72 -1.44
CA PHE A 121 22.86 -7.85 -0.61
C PHE A 121 21.90 -9.05 -0.74
N ILE A 122 20.58 -8.83 -0.69
CA ILE A 122 19.59 -9.89 -0.86
C ILE A 122 19.70 -10.55 -2.23
N LYS A 123 19.91 -9.76 -3.29
CA LYS A 123 20.05 -10.27 -4.64
C LYS A 123 21.29 -11.15 -4.79
N GLU A 124 22.40 -10.74 -4.20
CA GLU A 124 23.68 -11.48 -4.22
C GLU A 124 23.64 -12.72 -3.31
N ASN A 125 22.84 -12.69 -2.23
CA ASN A 125 22.77 -13.75 -1.21
C ASN A 125 21.38 -14.40 -1.13
N LYS A 126 20.74 -14.61 -2.29
CA LYS A 126 19.32 -14.99 -2.38
C LYS A 126 18.99 -16.30 -1.66
N GLU A 127 19.87 -17.29 -1.74
CA GLU A 127 19.69 -18.57 -1.06
C GLU A 127 19.71 -18.43 0.46
N LEU A 128 20.74 -17.76 0.99
CA LEU A 128 20.88 -17.48 2.42
C LEU A 128 19.67 -16.71 2.95
N TYR A 129 19.26 -15.63 2.25
CA TYR A 129 18.07 -14.86 2.61
C TYR A 129 16.81 -15.74 2.64
N ASN A 130 16.58 -16.57 1.63
CA ASN A 130 15.40 -17.43 1.55
C ASN A 130 15.38 -18.49 2.66
N GLN A 131 16.52 -19.09 2.98
CA GLN A 131 16.65 -20.07 4.06
C GLN A 131 16.32 -19.43 5.42
N THR A 132 16.91 -18.28 5.73
CA THR A 132 16.66 -17.54 6.97
C THR A 132 15.21 -17.04 7.06
N LEU A 133 14.64 -16.54 5.96
CA LEU A 133 13.22 -16.17 5.90
C LEU A 133 12.30 -17.36 6.18
N LYS A 134 12.59 -18.52 5.61
CA LYS A 134 11.81 -19.75 5.84
C LYS A 134 11.87 -20.19 7.31
N LYS A 135 13.04 -20.09 7.96
CA LYS A 135 13.20 -20.33 9.40
C LYS A 135 12.32 -19.38 10.21
N ASN A 136 12.37 -18.08 9.93
CA ASN A 136 11.58 -17.07 10.66
C ASN A 136 10.05 -17.20 10.42
N LEU A 137 9.62 -17.65 9.24
CA LEU A 137 8.22 -17.96 8.93
C LEU A 137 7.71 -19.22 9.64
N LYS A 138 8.53 -20.28 9.74
CA LYS A 138 8.19 -21.51 10.48
C LYS A 138 7.88 -21.23 11.95
N GLY A 139 8.48 -20.19 12.53
CA GLY A 139 8.16 -19.67 13.85
C GLY A 139 6.75 -19.07 14.00
N GLY A 140 5.91 -19.10 12.96
CA GLY A 140 4.54 -18.60 12.99
C GLY A 140 4.42 -17.08 12.91
N ASN A 141 5.51 -16.39 12.55
CA ASN A 141 5.55 -14.95 12.34
C ASN A 141 4.83 -14.59 11.02
N SER A 142 4.12 -13.46 11.02
CA SER A 142 3.65 -12.86 9.77
C SER A 142 4.82 -12.52 8.85
N PHE A 143 4.58 -12.52 7.53
CA PHE A 143 5.62 -12.21 6.54
C PHE A 143 6.39 -10.91 6.83
N PRO A 144 5.75 -9.76 7.16
CA PRO A 144 6.51 -8.55 7.51
C PRO A 144 7.43 -8.73 8.71
N LYS A 145 6.98 -9.43 9.76
CA LYS A 145 7.80 -9.68 10.95
C LYS A 145 8.92 -10.67 10.66
N ALA A 146 8.65 -11.73 9.91
CA ALA A 146 9.65 -12.70 9.51
C ALA A 146 10.73 -12.05 8.64
N ASN A 147 10.34 -11.22 7.67
CA ASN A 147 11.26 -10.48 6.83
C ASN A 147 12.12 -9.51 7.64
N PHE A 148 11.52 -8.76 8.58
CA PHE A 148 12.25 -7.90 9.50
C PHE A 148 13.33 -8.66 10.28
N LEU A 149 12.96 -9.79 10.90
CA LEU A 149 13.90 -10.61 11.66
C LEU A 149 15.02 -11.15 10.78
N THR A 150 14.71 -11.58 9.56
CA THR A 150 15.70 -12.05 8.58
C THR A 150 16.68 -10.95 8.19
N LEU A 151 16.21 -9.74 7.89
CA LEU A 151 17.09 -8.65 7.53
C LEU A 151 17.98 -8.23 8.72
N LYS A 152 17.41 -8.17 9.93
CA LYS A 152 18.17 -7.89 11.14
C LYS A 152 19.25 -8.95 11.40
N GLU A 153 18.93 -10.23 11.24
CA GLU A 153 19.88 -11.35 11.39
C GLU A 153 21.01 -11.29 10.36
N LEU A 154 20.73 -10.88 9.12
CA LEU A 154 21.71 -10.90 8.04
C LEU A 154 22.51 -9.59 7.86
N THR A 155 21.95 -8.46 8.29
CA THR A 155 22.53 -7.13 8.01
C THR A 155 22.77 -6.30 9.27
N ASN A 156 22.22 -6.70 10.42
CA ASN A 156 22.19 -5.95 11.68
C ASN A 156 21.45 -4.59 11.60
N GLU A 157 20.71 -4.34 10.53
CA GLU A 157 19.93 -3.11 10.32
C GLU A 157 18.49 -3.25 10.86
N ASP A 158 17.94 -2.17 11.43
CA ASP A 158 16.55 -2.13 11.90
C ASP A 158 15.65 -1.40 10.88
N PHE A 159 14.72 -2.14 10.27
CA PHE A 159 13.86 -1.62 9.21
C PHE A 159 12.37 -1.83 9.54
N SER A 160 11.78 -0.90 10.30
CA SER A 160 10.47 -1.13 10.92
C SER A 160 9.45 0.01 10.76
N LEU A 161 9.13 0.47 9.53
CA LEU A 161 8.04 1.43 9.29
C LEU A 161 7.23 1.16 7.99
N PRO A 162 5.92 1.51 7.90
CA PRO A 162 5.07 1.08 6.78
C PRO A 162 5.43 1.62 5.39
N ASN A 163 5.83 2.89 5.24
CA ASN A 163 6.24 3.40 3.93
C ASN A 163 7.70 3.07 3.64
N ASP A 164 8.52 2.95 4.67
CA ASP A 164 9.85 2.35 4.52
C ASP A 164 9.73 0.92 3.98
N ILE A 165 8.81 0.09 4.50
CA ILE A 165 8.52 -1.24 3.95
C ILE A 165 8.10 -1.17 2.48
N LEU A 166 7.18 -0.28 2.10
CA LEU A 166 6.76 -0.17 0.69
C LEU A 166 7.87 0.38 -0.21
N GLY A 167 8.61 1.38 0.25
CA GLY A 167 9.76 1.97 -0.42
C GLY A 167 10.85 0.95 -0.69
N PHE A 168 11.20 0.19 0.34
CA PHE A 168 12.13 -0.92 0.23
C PHE A 168 11.65 -2.01 -0.73
N GLU A 169 10.37 -2.36 -0.70
CA GLU A 169 9.81 -3.32 -1.67
C GLU A 169 9.88 -2.78 -3.10
N TYR A 170 9.73 -1.48 -3.33
CA TYR A 170 9.97 -0.89 -4.65
C TYR A 170 11.44 -1.03 -5.08
N ILE A 171 12.37 -0.66 -4.20
CA ILE A 171 13.81 -0.74 -4.45
C ILE A 171 14.24 -2.19 -4.72
N LYS A 172 13.76 -3.13 -3.92
CA LYS A 172 14.01 -4.56 -4.11
C LYS A 172 13.59 -5.02 -5.50
N GLN A 173 12.42 -4.58 -5.99
CA GLN A 173 11.97 -4.91 -7.34
C GLN A 173 12.82 -4.26 -8.44
N ILE A 174 13.30 -3.04 -8.24
CA ILE A 174 14.24 -2.38 -9.15
C ILE A 174 15.55 -3.19 -9.25
N VAL A 175 16.14 -3.52 -8.11
CA VAL A 175 17.44 -4.21 -8.01
C VAL A 175 17.36 -5.64 -8.53
N GLU A 176 16.35 -6.41 -8.10
CA GLU A 176 16.15 -7.81 -8.51
C GLU A 176 16.01 -7.95 -10.03
N ASN A 177 15.34 -6.99 -10.68
CA ASN A 177 15.08 -7.02 -12.12
C ASN A 177 16.07 -6.22 -12.97
N ASN A 178 17.13 -5.64 -12.37
CA ASN A 178 18.08 -4.77 -13.06
C ASN A 178 17.43 -3.59 -13.80
N TYR A 179 16.36 -3.02 -13.24
CA TYR A 179 15.70 -1.87 -13.86
C TYR A 179 16.59 -0.64 -13.73
N LYS A 180 16.74 0.11 -14.84
CA LYS A 180 17.49 1.38 -14.88
C LYS A 180 16.65 2.53 -14.31
N ILE A 181 16.24 2.39 -13.06
CA ILE A 181 15.39 3.33 -12.33
C ILE A 181 16.13 3.74 -11.06
N GLN A 182 16.38 5.03 -10.88
CA GLN A 182 16.95 5.56 -9.65
C GLN A 182 15.84 5.78 -8.62
N PRO A 183 15.85 5.10 -7.45
CA PRO A 183 14.94 5.45 -6.36
C PRO A 183 15.39 6.73 -5.67
N ILE A 184 14.44 7.54 -5.21
CA ILE A 184 14.66 8.68 -4.32
C ILE A 184 13.60 8.66 -3.23
N ALA A 185 14.04 8.57 -1.99
CA ALA A 185 13.19 8.70 -0.82
C ALA A 185 13.08 10.18 -0.41
N ILE A 186 11.85 10.65 -0.19
CA ILE A 186 11.62 12.01 0.36
C ILE A 186 10.98 11.91 1.74
N LYS A 187 11.34 12.86 2.61
CA LYS A 187 10.77 12.93 3.96
C LYS A 187 9.27 13.21 3.87
N ARG A 188 8.48 12.48 4.65
CA ARG A 188 7.05 12.75 4.78
C ARG A 188 6.82 14.00 5.63
N SER A 189 5.83 14.81 5.27
CA SER A 189 5.37 15.92 6.11
C SER A 189 4.66 15.47 7.38
N VAL A 190 3.99 14.30 7.34
CA VAL A 190 3.40 13.62 8.50
C VAL A 190 3.59 12.11 8.44
N GLY A 191 3.77 11.53 9.62
CA GLY A 191 3.86 10.09 9.84
C GLY A 191 2.65 9.33 9.30
N PHE A 192 2.88 8.11 8.88
CA PHE A 192 1.84 7.24 8.36
C PHE A 192 0.94 6.74 9.50
N HIS A 193 -0.38 6.96 9.38
CA HIS A 193 -1.36 6.79 10.48
C HIS A 193 -1.24 7.75 11.66
N SER A 194 -0.56 8.89 11.51
CA SER A 194 -0.65 9.94 12.53
C SER A 194 -2.12 10.24 12.83
N GLU A 195 -2.50 10.07 14.11
CA GLU A 195 -3.83 10.41 14.63
C GLU A 195 -3.97 11.92 14.84
N GLU A 196 -2.85 12.62 14.86
CA GLU A 196 -2.77 14.06 15.00
C GLU A 196 -2.26 14.71 13.69
N PRO A 197 -2.83 15.86 13.30
CA PRO A 197 -2.28 16.67 12.23
C PRO A 197 -1.00 17.36 12.66
N SER A 198 -0.18 17.77 11.69
CA SER A 198 0.93 18.72 11.89
C SER A 198 0.72 19.88 10.92
N ASP A 199 0.45 21.07 11.46
CA ASP A 199 0.09 22.27 10.69
C ASP A 199 -1.03 22.02 9.67
N GLU A 200 -0.71 22.08 8.38
CA GLU A 200 -1.61 21.85 7.23
C GLU A 200 -1.53 20.43 6.68
N PHE A 201 -0.84 19.53 7.37
CA PHE A 201 -0.64 18.14 6.95
C PHE A 201 -1.38 17.18 7.86
N ALA A 202 -2.14 16.27 7.24
CA ALA A 202 -2.79 15.15 7.92
C ALA A 202 -2.60 13.87 7.11
N SER A 203 -2.56 12.73 7.81
CA SER A 203 -2.49 11.44 7.14
C SER A 203 -3.79 11.17 6.37
N ALA A 204 -3.72 10.45 5.25
CA ALA A 204 -4.91 10.08 4.48
C ALA A 204 -5.97 9.36 5.34
N SER A 205 -5.52 8.54 6.30
CA SER A 205 -6.40 7.82 7.22
C SER A 205 -7.10 8.77 8.21
N LEU A 206 -6.38 9.78 8.73
CA LEU A 206 -6.97 10.81 9.59
C LEU A 206 -8.00 11.64 8.82
N ILE A 207 -7.69 12.06 7.59
CA ILE A 207 -8.65 12.78 6.73
C ILE A 207 -9.92 11.94 6.53
N ARG A 208 -9.78 10.64 6.25
CA ARG A 208 -10.95 9.74 6.13
C ARG A 208 -11.74 9.60 7.44
N LYS A 209 -11.05 9.55 8.59
CA LYS A 209 -11.68 9.51 9.94
C LYS A 209 -12.47 10.80 10.19
N MET A 210 -11.88 11.96 9.91
CA MET A 210 -12.54 13.27 10.02
C MET A 210 -13.77 13.37 9.13
N LEU A 211 -13.64 13.00 7.85
CA LEU A 211 -14.75 12.97 6.89
C LEU A 211 -15.89 12.03 7.31
N LYS A 212 -15.57 10.91 7.96
CA LYS A 212 -16.59 9.97 8.49
C LYS A 212 -17.42 10.61 9.60
N TYR A 213 -16.82 11.48 10.41
CA TYR A 213 -17.49 12.18 11.51
C TYR A 213 -17.95 13.60 11.13
N GLY A 214 -18.01 13.93 9.84
CA GLY A 214 -18.48 15.24 9.36
C GLY A 214 -17.60 16.42 9.79
N ARG A 215 -16.33 16.18 10.16
CA ARG A 215 -15.39 17.25 10.53
C ARG A 215 -14.83 17.91 9.29
N ASP A 216 -14.54 19.21 9.37
CA ASP A 216 -13.90 19.94 8.29
C ASP A 216 -12.49 19.41 8.00
N VAL A 217 -12.18 19.21 6.72
CA VAL A 217 -10.88 18.76 6.23
C VAL A 217 -10.26 19.72 5.23
N SER A 218 -10.88 20.87 4.97
CA SER A 218 -10.45 21.87 3.99
C SER A 218 -8.99 22.30 4.17
N LYS A 219 -8.51 22.36 5.42
CA LYS A 219 -7.12 22.64 5.77
C LYS A 219 -6.12 21.63 5.21
N TYR A 220 -6.51 20.36 5.07
CA TYR A 220 -5.60 19.25 4.76
C TYR A 220 -5.71 18.73 3.34
N THR A 221 -6.81 19.06 2.65
CA THR A 221 -7.06 18.60 1.30
C THR A 221 -7.82 19.65 0.49
N PRO A 222 -7.42 19.89 -0.77
CA PRO A 222 -8.19 20.74 -1.67
C PRO A 222 -9.43 20.02 -2.22
N VAL A 223 -9.59 18.73 -1.92
CA VAL A 223 -10.71 17.94 -2.43
C VAL A 223 -11.95 18.31 -1.63
N ASP A 224 -12.95 18.87 -2.30
CA ASP A 224 -14.27 19.09 -1.72
C ASP A 224 -14.98 17.73 -1.49
N LEU A 225 -14.83 17.23 -0.25
CA LEU A 225 -15.54 16.09 0.29
C LEU A 225 -16.24 16.57 1.57
N LYS A 226 -17.56 16.73 1.52
CA LYS A 226 -18.35 17.05 2.73
C LYS A 226 -18.43 15.87 3.69
N GLN A 227 -18.47 14.65 3.14
CA GLN A 227 -18.49 13.39 3.89
C GLN A 227 -18.13 12.22 2.97
N ILE A 228 -17.65 11.11 3.54
CA ILE A 228 -17.56 9.86 2.78
C ILE A 228 -18.97 9.29 2.65
N PRO A 229 -19.50 9.07 1.44
CA PRO A 229 -20.78 8.41 1.27
C PRO A 229 -20.80 7.08 2.03
N THR A 230 -21.80 6.83 2.84
CA THR A 230 -21.93 5.58 3.63
C THR A 230 -21.79 4.34 2.75
N LYS A 231 -22.31 4.36 1.51
CA LYS A 231 -22.14 3.29 0.52
C LYS A 231 -20.68 2.95 0.15
N LEU A 232 -19.73 3.82 0.46
CA LEU A 232 -18.29 3.63 0.22
C LEU A 232 -17.54 3.15 1.48
N LEU A 233 -18.25 2.86 2.58
CA LEU A 233 -17.66 2.23 3.76
C LEU A 233 -17.68 0.71 3.60
N ILE A 234 -16.51 0.08 3.77
CA ILE A 234 -16.39 -1.37 3.69
C ILE A 234 -17.20 -2.06 4.79
N GLU A 235 -17.35 -1.39 5.94
CA GLU A 235 -18.12 -1.85 7.11
C GLU A 235 -19.57 -2.22 6.75
N ASN A 236 -20.18 -1.45 5.85
CA ASN A 236 -21.56 -1.67 5.41
C ASN A 236 -21.74 -2.94 4.57
N THR A 237 -20.66 -3.60 4.19
CA THR A 237 -20.70 -4.89 3.47
C THR A 237 -20.71 -6.09 4.41
N PHE A 238 -20.54 -5.88 5.72
CA PHE A 238 -20.31 -6.96 6.69
C PHE A 238 -21.47 -7.93 6.80
N LEU A 239 -22.72 -7.47 6.87
CA LEU A 239 -23.88 -8.37 6.98
C LEU A 239 -23.98 -9.31 5.76
N LYS A 240 -23.70 -8.79 4.56
CA LYS A 240 -23.66 -9.58 3.32
C LYS A 240 -22.51 -10.60 3.37
N PHE A 241 -21.34 -10.17 3.84
CA PHE A 241 -20.18 -11.05 4.01
C PHE A 241 -20.46 -12.16 5.02
N LYS A 242 -21.02 -11.84 6.19
CA LYS A 242 -21.42 -12.79 7.24
C LYS A 242 -22.35 -13.87 6.69
N LYS A 243 -23.44 -13.47 6.04
CA LYS A 243 -24.37 -14.40 5.36
C LYS A 243 -23.65 -15.30 4.34
N TYR A 244 -22.68 -14.77 3.60
CA TYR A 244 -21.91 -15.54 2.62
C TYR A 244 -20.98 -16.56 3.27
N ILE A 245 -20.23 -16.19 4.30
CA ILE A 245 -19.31 -17.09 5.01
C ILE A 245 -20.07 -18.24 5.68
N LEU A 246 -21.21 -17.95 6.32
CA LEU A 246 -22.04 -18.97 7.00
C LEU A 246 -22.55 -20.04 6.01
N LYS A 247 -22.98 -19.61 4.82
CA LYS A 247 -23.52 -20.52 3.78
C LYS A 247 -22.45 -21.23 2.96
N THR A 248 -21.17 -20.83 3.05
CA THR A 248 -20.11 -21.34 2.18
C THR A 248 -19.20 -22.33 2.92
N PRO A 249 -19.05 -23.57 2.44
CA PRO A 249 -18.08 -24.52 2.99
C PRO A 249 -16.63 -23.99 2.91
N ALA A 250 -15.79 -24.35 3.89
CA ALA A 250 -14.38 -23.93 3.94
C ALA A 250 -13.62 -24.32 2.66
N SER A 251 -13.90 -25.51 2.12
CA SER A 251 -13.33 -26.00 0.85
C SER A 251 -13.62 -25.10 -0.35
N LYS A 252 -14.79 -24.44 -0.39
CA LYS A 252 -15.12 -23.46 -1.44
C LYS A 252 -14.42 -22.11 -1.19
N LEU A 253 -14.31 -21.69 0.08
CA LEU A 253 -13.61 -20.44 0.44
C LEU A 253 -12.12 -20.49 0.07
N LYS A 254 -11.47 -21.65 0.22
CA LYS A 254 -10.05 -21.88 -0.11
C LYS A 254 -9.67 -21.58 -1.58
N LYS A 255 -10.67 -21.48 -2.47
CA LYS A 255 -10.48 -21.11 -3.90
C LYS A 255 -10.28 -19.61 -4.13
N TYR A 256 -10.57 -18.77 -3.13
CA TYR A 256 -10.37 -17.33 -3.24
C TYR A 256 -8.92 -16.91 -3.02
N LEU A 257 -8.52 -15.84 -3.69
CA LEU A 257 -7.20 -15.24 -3.57
C LEU A 257 -6.95 -14.83 -2.11
N LEU A 258 -5.75 -15.09 -1.61
CA LEU A 258 -5.33 -14.84 -0.22
C LEU A 258 -6.03 -15.69 0.85
N VAL A 259 -6.83 -16.70 0.47
CA VAL A 259 -7.35 -17.71 1.40
C VAL A 259 -6.37 -18.87 1.45
N ASP A 260 -5.39 -18.75 2.33
CA ASP A 260 -4.28 -19.69 2.51
C ASP A 260 -4.11 -19.99 4.01
N GLU A 261 -3.40 -21.08 4.32
CA GLU A 261 -2.97 -21.41 5.69
C GLU A 261 -4.12 -21.54 6.74
N GLY A 262 -5.35 -21.83 6.30
CA GLY A 262 -6.49 -22.07 7.19
C GLY A 262 -7.22 -20.80 7.65
N ILE A 263 -6.95 -19.65 7.04
CA ILE A 263 -7.68 -18.40 7.32
C ILE A 263 -9.21 -18.54 7.10
N GLU A 264 -9.65 -19.44 6.23
CA GLU A 264 -11.05 -19.79 6.04
C GLU A 264 -11.69 -20.34 7.33
N ASN A 265 -10.96 -21.16 8.09
CA ASN A 265 -11.46 -21.72 9.34
C ASN A 265 -11.52 -20.65 10.43
N LEU A 266 -10.52 -19.76 10.48
CA LEU A 266 -10.52 -18.60 11.36
C LEU A 266 -11.73 -17.69 11.10
N PHE A 267 -12.02 -17.42 9.81
CA PHE A 267 -13.20 -16.64 9.43
C PHE A 267 -14.49 -17.33 9.85
N LYS A 268 -14.64 -18.64 9.60
CA LYS A 268 -15.85 -19.36 9.99
C LYS A 268 -16.04 -19.43 11.51
N LYS A 269 -14.96 -19.54 12.29
CA LYS A 269 -15.00 -19.49 13.76
C LYS A 269 -15.49 -18.12 14.24
N ASN A 270 -14.85 -17.04 13.78
CA ASN A 270 -15.09 -15.71 14.32
C ASN A 270 -16.37 -15.06 13.75
N ILE A 271 -16.83 -15.43 12.55
CA ILE A 271 -18.02 -14.79 11.96
C ILE A 271 -19.30 -15.04 12.76
N LEU A 272 -19.34 -16.09 13.58
CA LEU A 272 -20.45 -16.42 14.47
C LEU A 272 -20.48 -15.53 15.73
N LEU A 273 -19.33 -15.01 16.14
CA LEU A 273 -19.15 -14.34 17.44
C LEU A 273 -19.31 -12.81 17.37
N PHE A 274 -19.22 -12.21 16.19
CA PHE A 274 -19.20 -10.75 16.02
C PHE A 274 -20.25 -10.28 15.01
N ASP A 275 -20.85 -9.13 15.29
CA ASP A 275 -21.94 -8.53 14.50
C ASP A 275 -21.54 -7.26 13.74
N ASN A 276 -20.32 -6.75 13.94
CA ASN A 276 -19.78 -5.64 13.16
C ASN A 276 -18.42 -5.96 12.54
N TYR A 277 -18.08 -5.16 11.53
CA TYR A 277 -16.88 -5.34 10.73
C TYR A 277 -15.59 -5.21 11.54
N HIS A 278 -15.48 -4.19 12.40
CA HIS A 278 -14.21 -3.90 13.08
C HIS A 278 -13.86 -5.00 14.08
N ASP A 279 -14.82 -5.41 14.91
CA ASP A 279 -14.59 -6.47 15.89
C ASP A 279 -14.28 -7.81 15.23
N PHE A 280 -14.96 -8.13 14.12
CA PHE A 280 -14.65 -9.33 13.33
C PHE A 280 -13.22 -9.30 12.77
N ILE A 281 -12.79 -8.16 12.20
CA ILE A 281 -11.44 -8.01 11.67
C ILE A 281 -10.40 -8.19 12.77
N ASP A 282 -10.61 -7.52 13.91
CA ASP A 282 -9.66 -7.51 15.03
C ASP A 282 -9.56 -8.91 15.67
N ALA A 283 -10.68 -9.63 15.81
CA ALA A 283 -10.68 -11.02 16.26
C ALA A 283 -9.97 -12.00 15.32
N CYS A 284 -9.84 -11.65 14.03
CA CYS A 284 -9.09 -12.45 13.06
C CYS A 284 -7.59 -12.10 13.00
N VAL A 285 -7.16 -11.02 13.65
CA VAL A 285 -5.73 -10.67 13.72
C VAL A 285 -5.01 -11.69 14.61
N SER A 286 -3.83 -12.12 14.17
CA SER A 286 -3.00 -13.07 14.92
C SER A 286 -1.53 -12.84 14.61
N ARG A 287 -0.63 -13.54 15.31
CA ARG A 287 0.81 -13.53 15.01
C ARG A 287 1.11 -13.86 13.54
N ARG A 288 0.32 -14.77 12.93
CA ARG A 288 0.46 -15.17 11.53
C ARG A 288 -0.20 -14.17 10.57
N TYR A 289 -1.37 -13.65 10.92
CA TYR A 289 -2.16 -12.80 10.03
C TYR A 289 -2.22 -11.35 10.51
N THR A 290 -1.58 -10.46 9.77
CA THR A 290 -1.69 -9.02 9.99
C THR A 290 -3.11 -8.53 9.66
N ARG A 291 -3.53 -7.44 10.30
CA ARG A 291 -4.81 -6.76 10.01
C ARG A 291 -5.03 -6.51 8.51
N SER A 292 -3.99 -6.04 7.81
CA SER A 292 -4.08 -5.81 6.35
C SER A 292 -4.25 -7.10 5.54
N LYS A 293 -3.69 -8.25 5.98
CA LYS A 293 -3.94 -9.55 5.33
C LYS A 293 -5.40 -9.95 5.51
N ILE A 294 -5.95 -9.83 6.73
CA ILE A 294 -7.37 -10.12 7.02
C ILE A 294 -8.28 -9.25 6.15
N MET A 295 -8.07 -7.93 6.13
CA MET A 295 -8.87 -6.99 5.35
C MET A 295 -8.80 -7.27 3.84
N ARG A 296 -7.62 -7.58 3.30
CA ARG A 296 -7.49 -7.99 1.88
C ARG A 296 -8.22 -9.30 1.60
N THR A 297 -8.08 -10.32 2.47
CA THR A 297 -8.75 -11.62 2.28
C THR A 297 -10.27 -11.46 2.35
N TYR A 298 -10.78 -10.67 3.30
CA TYR A 298 -12.19 -10.27 3.37
C TYR A 298 -12.65 -9.70 2.02
N LEU A 299 -11.89 -8.73 1.48
CA LEU A 299 -12.23 -8.08 0.22
C LEU A 299 -12.16 -9.04 -0.98
N CYS A 300 -11.16 -9.91 -1.06
CA CYS A 300 -11.05 -10.92 -2.12
C CYS A 300 -12.29 -11.83 -2.16
N ILE A 301 -12.75 -12.29 -0.99
CA ILE A 301 -13.95 -13.12 -0.87
C ILE A 301 -15.20 -12.32 -1.25
N LEU A 302 -15.36 -11.10 -0.73
CA LEU A 302 -16.49 -10.21 -1.04
C LEU A 302 -16.64 -9.97 -2.55
N LEU A 303 -15.50 -9.78 -3.24
CA LEU A 303 -15.44 -9.56 -4.69
C LEU A 303 -15.36 -10.85 -5.51
N LYS A 304 -15.39 -12.01 -4.86
CA LYS A 304 -15.26 -13.35 -5.47
C LYS A 304 -14.00 -13.52 -6.35
N ILE A 305 -12.89 -12.92 -5.95
CA ILE A 305 -11.61 -13.00 -6.69
C ILE A 305 -10.94 -14.34 -6.37
N LYS A 306 -10.88 -15.24 -7.36
CA LYS A 306 -10.27 -16.58 -7.23
C LYS A 306 -8.75 -16.56 -7.38
N LYS A 307 -8.06 -17.59 -6.88
CA LYS A 307 -6.62 -17.82 -7.09
C LYS A 307 -6.28 -17.85 -8.58
#